data_AF-A0A949D582-F1
#
_entry.id   AF-A0A949D582-F1
#
_cell.length_a   1.000
_cell.length_b   1.000
_cell.length_c   1.000
_cell.angle_alpha   90.00
_cell.angle_beta   90.00
_cell.angle_gamma   90.00
#
_symmetry.space_group_name_H-M   'P 1'
#
loop_
_entity.id
_entity.type
_entity.pdbx_description
1 polymer ?
#
loop_
_entity_poly.entity_id
_entity_poly.type
_entity_poly.pdbx_seq_one_letter_code
_entity_poly.pdbx_strand_id
1 'polypeptide(L)' 'MKTTLDLPDDLMHRVKLRAVHAHRKLKDEVADLIERGIRSAPKKTVLPFVPKPTRLRGGFQPDIDDIEAAIACGRDD' A
#
# COMPACT_ATOMS: atom_id res chain seq x y z
N MET A 1 7.67 33.65 -8.28
CA MET A 1 8.98 33.28 -8.87
C MET A 1 8.72 32.35 -10.05
N LYS A 2 9.41 32.52 -11.18
CA LYS A 2 9.34 31.58 -12.31
C LYS A 2 10.51 30.62 -12.20
N THR A 3 10.22 29.33 -12.17
CA THR A 3 11.22 28.27 -12.13
C THR A 3 11.11 27.42 -13.40
N THR A 4 12.24 26.89 -13.85
CA THR A 4 12.31 25.93 -14.94
C THR A 4 12.74 24.60 -14.35
N LEU A 5 12.01 23.53 -14.66
CA LEU A 5 12.27 22.18 -14.20
C LEU A 5 12.15 21.26 -15.41
N ASP A 6 13.20 20.47 -15.66
CA ASP A 6 13.17 19.46 -16.71
C ASP A 6 12.44 18.22 -16.19
N LEU A 7 11.38 17.83 -16.89
CA LEU A 7 10.54 16.69 -16.54
C LEU A 7 10.39 15.77 -17.75
N PRO A 8 10.37 14.43 -17.55
CA PRO A 8 10.00 13.51 -18.62
C PRO A 8 8.60 13.83 -19.17
N ASP A 9 8.44 13.75 -20.48
CA ASP A 9 7.19 14.09 -21.16
C ASP A 9 5.99 13.27 -20.65
N ASP A 10 6.20 11.98 -20.38
CA ASP A 10 5.17 11.10 -19.82
C ASP A 10 4.71 11.52 -18.43
N LEU A 11 5.62 12.06 -17.61
CA LEU A 11 5.26 12.59 -16.31
C LEU A 11 4.45 13.88 -16.48
N MET A 12 4.90 14.77 -17.37
CA MET A 12 4.21 16.02 -17.63
C MET A 12 2.81 15.79 -18.20
N HIS A 13 2.63 14.79 -19.07
CA HIS A 13 1.34 14.39 -19.60
C HIS A 13 0.38 13.97 -18.48
N ARG A 14 0.83 13.11 -17.55
CA ARG A 14 0.00 12.67 -16.42
C ARG A 14 -0.39 13.82 -15.50
N VAL A 15 0.51 14.76 -15.25
CA VAL A 15 0.21 15.94 -14.43
C VAL A 15 -0.81 16.85 -15.13
N LYS A 16 -0.72 17.02 -16.45
CA LYS A 16 -1.72 17.76 -17.25
C LYS A 16 -3.10 17.11 -17.15
N LEU A 17 -3.21 15.79 -17.33
CA LEU A 17 -4.49 15.08 -17.19
C LEU A 17 -5.09 15.27 -15.80
N ARG A 18 -4.26 15.17 -14.75
CA ARG A 18 -4.70 15.40 -13.38
C ARG A 18 -5.22 16.82 -13.16
N ALA A 19 -4.53 17.83 -13.71
CA ALA A 19 -4.97 19.22 -13.65
C ALA A 19 -6.31 19.44 -14.36
N VAL A 20 -6.51 18.80 -15.53
CA VAL A 20 -7.80 18.82 -16.25
C VAL A 20 -8.91 18.21 -15.41
N HIS A 21 -8.70 17.01 -14.85
CA HIS A 21 -9.71 16.35 -14.01
C HIS A 21 -10.02 17.13 -12.73
N ALA A 22 -9.04 17.81 -12.15
CA ALA A 22 -9.23 18.65 -10.97
C ALA A 22 -9.81 20.04 -11.30
N HIS A 23 -9.99 20.39 -12.58
CA HIS A 23 -10.33 21.74 -13.04
C HIS A 23 -9.39 22.83 -12.47
N ARG A 24 -8.11 22.50 -12.28
CA ARG A 24 -7.10 23.40 -11.72
C ARG A 24 -6.06 23.80 -12.75
N LYS A 25 -5.39 24.94 -12.52
CA LYS A 25 -4.27 25.34 -13.37
C LYS A 25 -3.10 24.41 -13.12
N LEU A 26 -2.38 24.08 -14.19
CA LEU A 26 -1.22 23.20 -14.16
C LEU A 26 -0.16 23.63 -13.13
N LYS A 27 0.11 24.94 -13.03
CA LYS A 27 1.07 25.49 -12.05
C LYS A 27 0.67 25.23 -10.59
N ASP A 28 -0.63 25.25 -10.30
CA ASP A 28 -1.16 25.09 -8.95
C ASP A 28 -1.15 23.60 -8.58
N GLU A 29 -1.49 22.72 -9.54
CA GLU A 29 -1.38 21.27 -9.35
C GLU A 29 0.08 20.83 -9.16
N VAL A 30 1.03 21.39 -9.94
CA VAL A 30 2.46 21.12 -9.78
C VAL A 30 2.96 21.57 -8.40
N ALA A 31 2.57 22.76 -7.93
CA ALA A 31 2.94 23.26 -6.62
C ALA A 31 2.43 22.33 -5.49
N ASP A 32 1.15 21.94 -5.55
CA ASP A 32 0.52 21.03 -4.59
C ASP A 32 1.20 19.64 -4.59
N LEU A 33 1.55 19.11 -5.77
CA LEU A 33 2.27 17.84 -5.88
C LEU A 33 3.66 17.90 -5.24
N ILE A 34 4.40 18.99 -5.48
CA ILE A 34 5.74 19.18 -4.88
C ILE A 34 5.62 19.32 -3.36
N GLU A 35 4.67 20.12 -2.87
CA GLU A 35 4.45 20.31 -1.44
C GLU A 35 4.09 19.00 -0.73
N ARG A 36 3.18 18.21 -1.32
CA ARG A 36 2.84 16.87 -0.83
C ARG A 36 4.04 15.93 -0.85
N GLY A 37 4.88 16.01 -1.89
CA GLY A 37 6.11 15.22 -2.00
C GLY A 37 7.10 15.56 -0.88
N ILE A 38 7.28 16.85 -0.57
CA ILE A 38 8.15 17.32 0.52
C ILE A 38 7.59 16.88 1.88
N ARG A 39 6.28 16.99 2.08
CA ARG A 39 5.62 16.59 3.34
C ARG A 39 5.57 15.07 3.53
N SER A 40 5.51 14.32 2.45
CA SER A 40 5.55 12.87 2.47
C SER A 40 6.98 12.42 2.74
N ALA A 41 7.38 12.39 4.01
CA ALA A 41 8.56 11.64 4.42
C ALA A 41 8.50 10.23 3.81
N PRO A 42 9.62 9.67 3.31
CA PRO A 42 9.61 8.32 2.77
C PRO A 42 9.07 7.41 3.87
N LYS A 43 7.85 6.90 3.69
CA LYS A 43 7.34 5.84 4.54
C LYS A 43 8.31 4.69 4.32
N LYS A 44 9.22 4.47 5.27
CA LYS A 44 9.81 3.15 5.42
C LYS A 44 8.62 2.21 5.45
N THR A 45 8.50 1.37 4.43
CA THR A 45 7.57 0.26 4.47
C THR A 45 8.02 -0.58 5.65
N VAL A 46 7.46 -0.29 6.83
CA VAL A 46 7.54 -1.19 7.97
C VAL A 46 6.68 -2.34 7.51
N LEU A 47 7.33 -3.41 7.06
CA LEU A 47 6.64 -4.67 6.85
C LEU A 47 5.89 -4.94 8.16
N PRO A 48 4.56 -5.22 8.10
CA PRO A 48 3.83 -5.55 9.30
C PRO A 48 4.59 -6.65 10.02
N PHE A 49 4.84 -6.47 11.31
CA PHE A 49 5.47 -7.50 12.13
C PHE A 49 4.53 -8.70 12.15
N VAL A 50 4.77 -9.66 11.25
CA VAL A 50 4.17 -10.98 11.32
C VAL A 50 4.99 -11.76 12.34
N PRO A 51 4.41 -12.15 13.49
CA PRO A 51 5.12 -13.03 14.41
C PRO A 51 5.47 -14.31 13.65
N LYS A 52 6.64 -14.89 13.95
CA LYS A 52 7.04 -16.16 13.35
C LYS A 52 5.95 -17.20 13.67
N PRO A 53 5.49 -18.00 12.69
CA PRO A 53 4.51 -19.04 12.95
C PRO A 53 5.01 -19.93 14.08
N THR A 54 4.19 -20.07 15.12
CA THR A 54 4.49 -20.93 16.26
C THR A 54 4.38 -22.39 15.80
N ARG A 55 5.43 -23.17 16.06
CA ARG A 55 5.37 -24.61 15.84
C ARG A 55 4.39 -25.19 16.86
N LEU A 56 3.44 -26.00 16.39
CA LEU A 56 2.57 -26.77 17.27
C LEU A 56 3.42 -27.77 18.07
N ARG A 57 2.98 -28.06 19.30
CA ARG A 57 3.71 -28.93 20.22
C ARG A 57 3.96 -30.29 19.55
N GLY A 58 5.18 -30.80 19.64
CA GLY A 58 5.54 -32.10 19.08
C GLY A 58 5.69 -32.14 17.56
N GLY A 59 5.61 -31.00 16.86
CA GLY A 59 5.71 -30.99 15.40
C GLY A 59 4.45 -31.48 14.70
N PHE A 60 3.29 -31.39 15.38
CA PHE A 60 2.00 -31.73 14.80
C PHE A 60 1.76 -30.94 13.51
N GLN A 61 1.49 -31.69 12.44
CA GLN A 61 1.08 -31.18 11.13
C GLN A 61 -0.31 -31.76 10.88
N PRO A 62 -1.39 -30.98 11.11
CA PRO A 62 -2.74 -31.49 10.93
C PRO A 62 -2.97 -31.88 9.47
N ASP A 63 -3.56 -33.04 9.24
CA ASP A 63 -4.11 -33.40 7.94
C ASP A 63 -5.58 -32.94 7.81
N ILE A 64 -6.21 -33.31 6.70
CA ILE A 64 -7.59 -32.92 6.41
C ILE A 64 -8.54 -33.55 7.43
N ASP A 65 -8.28 -34.79 7.84
CA ASP A 65 -9.15 -35.56 8.73
C ASP A 65 -9.11 -34.97 10.16
N ASP A 66 -7.93 -34.58 10.63
CA ASP A 66 -7.74 -33.86 11.89
C ASP A 66 -8.56 -32.55 11.93
N ILE A 67 -8.63 -31.84 10.81
CA ILE A 67 -9.38 -30.59 10.67
C ILE A 67 -10.89 -30.85 10.69
N GLU A 68 -11.37 -31.84 9.94
CA GLU A 68 -12.79 -32.20 9.88
C GLU A 68 -13.30 -32.69 11.25
N ALA A 69 -12.51 -33.51 11.95
CA ALA A 69 -12.85 -33.98 13.29
C ALA A 69 -12.96 -32.83 14.30
N ALA A 70 -12.07 -31.84 14.23
CA ALA A 70 -12.11 -30.66 15.10
C ALA A 70 -13.33 -29.77 14.83
N ILE A 71 -13.71 -29.61 13.56
CA ILE A 71 -14.91 -28.86 13.17
C ILE A 71 -16.18 -29.58 13.64
N ALA A 72 -16.24 -30.91 13.51
CA ALA A 72 -17.37 -31.72 13.98
C ALA A 72 -17.53 -31.60 15.51
N CYS A 73 -16.43 -31.74 16.25
CA CYS A 73 -16.42 -31.62 17.71
C CYS A 73 -16.94 -30.26 18.20
N GLY A 74 -16.57 -29.16 17.53
CA GLY A 74 -17.01 -27.80 17.92
C GLY A 74 -18.42 -27.39 17.47
N ARG A 75 -19.16 -28.28 16.79
CA ARG A 75 -20.53 -28.01 16.31
C ARG A 75 -21.62 -28.55 17.24
N ASP A 76 -21.24 -29.42 18.17
CA ASP A 76 -22.14 -30.09 19.13
C ASP A 76 -22.25 -29.35 20.49
N ASP A 77 -21.60 -28.18 20.63
CA ASP A 77 -21.73 -27.20 21.74
C ASP A 77 -22.57 -25.98 21.33
#